data_AF-A0A7X1GL81-F1
#
_entry.id   AF-A0A7X1GL81-F1
#
_cell.length_a   1.000
_cell.length_b   1.000
_cell.length_c   1.000
_cell.angle_alpha   90.00
_cell.angle_beta   90.00
_cell.angle_gamma   90.00
#
_symmetry.space_group_name_H-M   'P 1'
#
loop_
_entity.id
_entity.type
_entity.pdbx_description
1 polymer ?
#
loop_
_entity_poly.entity_id
_entity_poly.type
_entity_poly.pdbx_seq_one_letter_code
_entity_poly.pdbx_strand_id
1 'polypeptide(L)'
;MKKLLLVLCAVMIVFCVTGSASANFFIDFEDGLDGAFVNDITGVSFKDFNGYDSIYGDSRTGKYNTTSDDLGYGHGSYHHNGNFWLWAGPNADARGVIIDFTSDDGTWFETGYSSSSEFNVEAFLTDGTMVTVAGAGNTNSPMDYLRIEATAGLFIDYLVLHDAGNHWLVDDMSGDASGVGPVVPEPSTILLLGAGFLGLVGYSRKRLSKKS
;
A
#
# COMPACT_ATOMS: atom_id res chain seq x y z
N MET A 1 -32.47 -17.05 -29.13
CA MET A 1 -31.01 -17.34 -29.31
C MET A 1 -30.16 -16.07 -29.34
N LYS A 2 -30.40 -15.09 -30.25
CA LYS A 2 -29.59 -13.85 -30.34
C LYS A 2 -29.43 -13.08 -29.01
N LYS A 3 -30.48 -13.01 -28.19
CA LYS A 3 -30.47 -12.33 -26.88
C LYS A 3 -29.60 -13.06 -25.83
N LEU A 4 -29.54 -14.39 -25.88
CA LEU A 4 -28.72 -15.19 -24.97
C LEU A 4 -27.23 -15.04 -25.31
N LEU A 5 -26.90 -15.06 -26.61
CA LEU A 5 -25.52 -14.84 -27.09
C LEU A 5 -24.99 -13.47 -26.68
N LEU A 6 -25.83 -12.43 -26.78
CA LEU A 6 -25.43 -11.06 -26.43
C LEU A 6 -25.17 -10.89 -24.92
N VAL A 7 -25.95 -11.58 -24.07
CA VAL A 7 -25.68 -11.65 -22.63
C VAL A 7 -24.38 -12.40 -22.35
N LEU A 8 -24.13 -13.53 -23.04
CA LEU A 8 -22.91 -14.31 -22.87
C LEU A 8 -21.66 -13.51 -23.27
N CYS A 9 -21.72 -12.78 -24.39
CA CYS A 9 -20.63 -11.89 -24.83
C CYS A 9 -20.38 -10.76 -23.83
N ALA A 10 -21.42 -10.15 -23.27
CA ALA A 10 -21.27 -9.11 -22.25
C ALA A 10 -20.60 -9.66 -20.98
N VAL A 11 -21.00 -10.86 -20.54
CA VAL A 11 -20.39 -11.55 -19.40
C VAL A 11 -18.93 -11.90 -19.68
N MET A 12 -18.60 -12.41 -20.87
CA MET A 12 -17.21 -12.70 -21.24
C MET A 12 -16.36 -11.43 -21.32
N ILE A 13 -16.87 -10.32 -21.83
CA ILE A 13 -16.14 -9.05 -21.85
C ILE A 13 -15.82 -8.58 -20.42
N VAL A 14 -16.76 -8.72 -19.48
CA VAL A 14 -16.50 -8.40 -18.07
C VAL A 14 -15.37 -9.27 -17.51
N PHE A 15 -15.37 -10.58 -17.79
CA PHE A 15 -14.31 -11.49 -17.33
C PHE A 15 -12.97 -11.35 -18.08
N CYS A 16 -12.98 -10.89 -19.34
CA CYS A 16 -11.76 -10.63 -20.10
C CYS A 16 -11.06 -9.33 -19.65
N VAL A 17 -11.82 -8.36 -19.12
CA VAL A 17 -11.26 -7.09 -18.62
C VAL A 17 -10.68 -7.24 -17.21
N THR A 18 -11.10 -8.26 -16.44
CA THR A 18 -10.57 -8.52 -15.08
C THR A 18 -9.22 -9.27 -15.05
N GLY A 19 -8.60 -9.55 -16.21
CA GLY A 19 -7.50 -10.51 -16.32
C GLY A 19 -6.14 -10.07 -15.78
N SER A 20 -5.90 -8.79 -15.51
CA SER A 20 -4.57 -8.30 -15.06
C SER A 20 -4.67 -6.94 -14.36
N ALA A 21 -5.69 -6.72 -13.55
CA ALA A 21 -5.65 -5.59 -12.63
C ALA A 21 -4.74 -5.99 -11.48
N SER A 22 -3.53 -5.44 -11.47
CA SER A 22 -2.70 -5.38 -10.28
C SER A 22 -3.56 -4.77 -9.17
N ALA A 23 -3.68 -5.49 -8.05
CA ALA A 23 -4.60 -5.14 -6.99
C ALA A 23 -3.95 -4.04 -6.15
N ASN A 24 -4.54 -2.84 -6.15
CA ASN A 24 -4.04 -1.78 -5.28
C ASN A 24 -4.16 -2.23 -3.81
N PHE A 25 -3.09 -2.05 -3.05
CA PHE A 25 -3.05 -2.30 -1.61
C PHE A 25 -2.87 -0.97 -0.85
N PHE A 26 -3.26 -1.00 0.42
CA PHE A 26 -3.00 0.05 1.39
C PHE A 26 -2.68 -0.58 2.74
N ILE A 27 -1.62 -0.11 3.39
CA ILE A 27 -1.12 -0.58 4.69
C ILE A 27 -0.97 0.64 5.59
N ASP A 28 -1.81 0.75 6.60
CA ASP A 28 -1.80 1.81 7.64
C ASP A 28 -1.23 1.33 8.99
N PHE A 29 -0.80 0.06 9.07
CA PHE A 29 -0.24 -0.56 10.28
C PHE A 29 -1.13 -0.55 11.54
N GLU A 30 -2.41 -0.14 11.44
CA GLU A 30 -3.25 0.14 12.62
C GLU A 30 -3.68 -1.11 13.42
N ASP A 31 -3.57 -2.29 12.82
CA ASP A 31 -3.83 -3.58 13.47
C ASP A 31 -2.61 -4.13 14.24
N GLY A 32 -1.52 -3.37 14.30
CA GLY A 32 -0.26 -3.76 14.93
C GLY A 32 -0.28 -3.90 16.46
N LEU A 33 0.85 -4.35 17.00
CA LEU A 33 1.12 -4.42 18.44
C LEU A 33 2.49 -3.81 18.76
N ASP A 34 2.57 -2.89 19.72
CA ASP A 34 3.82 -2.22 20.12
C ASP A 34 5.01 -3.18 20.26
N GLY A 35 6.05 -2.96 19.47
CA GLY A 35 7.29 -3.73 19.49
C GLY A 35 7.21 -5.15 18.91
N ALA A 36 6.05 -5.56 18.37
CA ALA A 36 5.93 -6.80 17.61
C ALA A 36 6.55 -6.65 16.22
N PHE A 37 6.97 -7.77 15.63
CA PHE A 37 7.46 -7.82 14.26
C PHE A 37 6.34 -7.62 13.26
N VAL A 38 6.62 -6.88 12.18
CA VAL A 38 5.72 -6.71 11.03
C VAL A 38 5.90 -7.90 10.09
N ASN A 39 5.22 -9.01 10.39
CA ASN A 39 5.30 -10.25 9.60
C ASN A 39 3.93 -10.92 9.38
N ASP A 40 2.87 -10.17 9.67
CA ASP A 40 1.46 -10.56 9.59
C ASP A 40 0.75 -10.02 8.34
N ILE A 41 1.42 -9.18 7.55
CA ILE A 41 0.90 -8.66 6.29
C ILE A 41 1.16 -9.69 5.18
N THR A 42 0.10 -10.20 4.57
CA THR A 42 0.20 -11.20 3.50
C THR A 42 0.81 -10.58 2.24
N GLY A 43 1.70 -11.30 1.57
CA GLY A 43 2.26 -10.93 0.25
C GLY A 43 3.43 -9.95 0.28
N VAL A 44 3.82 -9.48 1.47
CA VAL A 44 4.93 -8.54 1.64
C VAL A 44 5.74 -8.91 2.89
N SER A 45 7.05 -8.67 2.86
CA SER A 45 7.90 -8.79 4.04
C SER A 45 8.76 -7.55 4.26
N PHE A 46 9.07 -7.27 5.52
CA PHE A 46 9.81 -6.07 5.94
C PHE A 46 11.04 -6.48 6.74
N LYS A 47 12.21 -6.55 6.09
CA LYS A 47 13.43 -7.07 6.72
C LYS A 47 14.61 -6.14 6.52
N ASP A 48 15.45 -6.01 7.52
CA ASP A 48 16.75 -5.35 7.32
C ASP A 48 17.73 -6.27 6.58
N PHE A 49 18.89 -5.72 6.21
CA PHE A 49 19.95 -6.46 5.53
C PHE A 49 20.66 -7.51 6.40
N ASN A 50 20.33 -7.60 7.68
CA ASN A 50 20.80 -8.63 8.60
C ASN A 50 19.75 -9.74 8.80
N GLY A 51 18.58 -9.60 8.17
CA GLY A 51 17.46 -10.56 8.23
C GLY A 51 16.56 -10.39 9.44
N TYR A 52 16.66 -9.28 10.18
CA TYR A 52 15.75 -8.94 11.27
C TYR A 52 14.47 -8.31 10.72
N ASP A 53 13.32 -8.69 11.28
CA ASP A 53 12.04 -8.10 10.90
C ASP A 53 11.93 -6.66 11.44
N SER A 54 11.30 -5.79 10.65
CA SER A 54 10.86 -4.46 11.11
C SER A 54 9.82 -4.59 12.22
N ILE A 55 9.62 -3.52 12.99
CA ILE A 55 8.72 -3.55 14.14
C ILE A 55 7.67 -2.44 14.10
N TYR A 56 6.52 -2.72 14.68
CA TYR A 56 5.49 -1.74 14.96
C TYR A 56 5.94 -0.80 16.08
N GLY A 57 5.81 0.51 15.88
CA GLY A 57 5.83 1.50 16.95
C GLY A 57 4.41 1.89 17.35
N ASP A 58 4.20 2.31 18.61
CA ASP A 58 2.89 2.78 19.11
C ASP A 58 3.03 4.07 19.95
N SER A 59 2.41 5.14 19.47
CA SER A 59 2.58 6.50 20.04
C SER A 59 1.86 6.66 21.36
N ARG A 60 0.84 5.83 21.63
CA ARG A 60 0.06 5.85 22.86
C ARG A 60 0.90 5.41 24.06
N THR A 61 1.98 4.69 23.81
CA THR A 61 2.89 4.21 24.86
C THR A 61 3.75 5.33 25.46
N GLY A 62 3.92 6.44 24.74
CA GLY A 62 4.81 7.54 25.12
C GLY A 62 6.30 7.18 25.12
N LYS A 63 6.69 5.99 24.62
CA LYS A 63 8.09 5.55 24.56
C LYS A 63 8.86 6.14 23.38
N TYR A 64 8.15 6.52 22.33
CA TYR A 64 8.73 6.91 21.05
C TYR A 64 8.75 8.42 20.89
N ASN A 65 9.73 8.89 20.12
CA ASN A 65 9.85 10.29 19.72
C ASN A 65 8.90 10.60 18.55
N THR A 66 7.61 10.39 18.74
CA THR A 66 6.60 10.49 17.68
C THR A 66 5.42 11.40 18.00
N THR A 67 4.75 11.87 16.95
CA THR A 67 3.51 12.66 16.96
C THR A 67 2.58 12.11 15.88
N SER A 68 1.32 11.85 16.25
CA SER A 68 0.25 11.50 15.30
C SER A 68 -0.36 12.80 14.74
N ASP A 69 -0.27 13.00 13.44
CA ASP A 69 -0.71 14.22 12.75
C ASP A 69 -2.24 14.35 12.71
N ASP A 70 -2.93 13.25 12.45
CA ASP A 70 -4.39 13.20 12.28
C ASP A 70 -5.15 13.11 13.61
N LEU A 71 -4.60 12.41 14.61
CA LEU A 71 -5.19 12.30 15.94
C LEU A 71 -4.73 13.43 16.88
N GLY A 72 -3.70 14.19 16.52
CA GLY A 72 -3.27 15.40 17.21
C GLY A 72 -2.68 15.17 18.60
N TYR A 73 -2.00 14.04 18.81
CA TYR A 73 -1.33 13.72 20.08
C TYR A 73 0.10 13.21 19.86
N GLY A 74 0.87 13.17 20.95
CA GLY A 74 2.30 12.86 20.92
C GLY A 74 3.13 14.13 21.13
N HIS A 75 4.43 13.94 21.33
CA HIS A 75 5.36 15.02 21.72
C HIS A 75 6.71 14.92 21.03
N GLY A 76 6.81 14.09 20.00
CA GLY A 76 8.07 13.83 19.34
C GLY A 76 8.21 14.49 17.97
N SER A 77 9.42 14.42 17.45
CA SER A 77 9.80 15.07 16.20
C SER A 77 9.48 14.25 14.95
N TYR A 78 9.17 12.96 15.07
CA TYR A 78 8.79 12.12 13.93
C TYR A 78 7.27 12.02 13.82
N HIS A 79 6.75 12.17 12.62
CA HIS A 79 5.32 12.30 12.38
C HIS A 79 4.78 11.07 11.65
N HIS A 80 3.60 10.59 12.05
CA HIS A 80 2.86 9.45 11.46
C HIS A 80 1.35 9.72 11.49
N ASN A 81 0.54 8.87 10.87
CA ASN A 81 -0.91 8.91 10.96
C ASN A 81 -1.43 7.74 11.80
N GLY A 82 -2.59 7.91 12.45
CA GLY A 82 -3.12 6.88 13.33
C GLY A 82 -2.30 6.70 14.61
N ASN A 83 -2.18 5.45 15.06
CA ASN A 83 -1.51 5.08 16.31
C ASN A 83 -0.21 4.32 16.07
N PHE A 84 -0.10 3.63 14.95
CA PHE A 84 0.97 2.70 14.64
C PHE A 84 1.72 3.13 13.39
N TRP A 85 2.97 2.70 13.29
CA TRP A 85 3.82 2.93 12.13
C TRP A 85 4.89 1.85 12.08
N LEU A 86 5.60 1.80 10.97
CA LEU A 86 6.74 0.91 10.78
C LEU A 86 8.05 1.67 10.98
N TRP A 87 9.00 1.01 11.64
CA TRP A 87 10.42 1.39 11.59
C TRP A 87 11.31 0.14 11.62
N ALA A 88 12.56 0.32 11.22
CA ALA A 88 13.51 -0.79 11.05
C ALA A 88 13.86 -1.54 12.36
N GLY A 89 13.55 -0.94 13.51
CA GLY A 89 13.90 -1.46 14.82
C GLY A 89 15.35 -1.18 15.22
N PRO A 90 15.74 -1.46 16.47
CA PRO A 90 16.99 -0.98 17.04
C PRO A 90 18.26 -1.64 16.48
N ASN A 91 18.12 -2.76 15.76
CA ASN A 91 19.25 -3.53 15.24
C ASN A 91 19.57 -3.24 13.77
N ALA A 92 18.69 -2.49 13.08
CA ALA A 92 18.92 -2.14 11.69
C ALA A 92 20.07 -1.14 11.55
N ASP A 93 20.89 -1.36 10.53
CA ASP A 93 21.95 -0.44 10.15
C ASP A 93 21.48 0.57 9.08
N ALA A 94 22.40 1.42 8.64
CA ALA A 94 22.14 2.51 7.69
C ALA A 94 21.64 2.06 6.30
N ARG A 95 21.69 0.76 5.99
CA ARG A 95 21.13 0.23 4.74
C ARG A 95 19.61 0.16 4.76
N GLY A 96 18.98 0.26 5.94
CA GLY A 96 17.53 0.36 6.10
C GLY A 96 16.78 -0.96 5.95
N VAL A 97 15.55 -0.87 5.42
CA VAL A 97 14.58 -1.97 5.35
C VAL A 97 14.30 -2.35 3.90
N ILE A 98 14.38 -3.64 3.62
CA ILE A 98 13.93 -4.27 2.39
C ILE A 98 12.42 -4.53 2.52
N ILE A 99 11.67 -4.01 1.55
CA ILE A 99 10.27 -4.36 1.31
C ILE A 99 10.24 -5.29 0.11
N ASP A 100 9.94 -6.55 0.36
CA ASP A 100 9.92 -7.61 -0.66
C ASP A 100 8.47 -8.01 -0.92
N PHE A 101 7.99 -7.77 -2.14
CA PHE A 101 6.67 -8.19 -2.59
C PHE A 101 6.78 -9.58 -3.22
N THR A 102 6.06 -10.56 -2.70
CA THR A 102 6.21 -11.97 -3.14
C THR A 102 5.83 -12.22 -4.60
N SER A 103 5.14 -11.28 -5.25
CA SER A 103 4.60 -11.40 -6.60
C SER A 103 5.49 -10.81 -7.70
N ASP A 104 6.46 -9.95 -7.36
CA ASP A 104 7.33 -9.24 -8.30
C ASP A 104 6.59 -8.56 -9.47
N ASP A 105 5.35 -8.09 -9.24
CA ASP A 105 4.48 -7.54 -10.28
C ASP A 105 3.97 -6.11 -9.99
N GLY A 106 4.50 -5.48 -8.94
CA GLY A 106 4.20 -4.08 -8.62
C GLY A 106 4.76 -3.14 -9.68
N THR A 107 3.99 -2.12 -10.07
CA THR A 107 4.41 -1.08 -11.01
C THR A 107 4.66 0.25 -10.32
N TRP A 108 4.12 0.46 -9.12
CA TRP A 108 4.37 1.66 -8.32
C TRP A 108 4.29 1.37 -6.83
N PHE A 109 4.93 2.25 -6.06
CA PHE A 109 4.88 2.24 -4.60
C PHE A 109 4.89 3.67 -4.07
N GLU A 110 4.17 3.92 -2.99
CA GLU A 110 4.14 5.18 -2.25
C GLU A 110 4.17 4.91 -0.76
N THR A 111 4.85 5.75 0.00
CA THR A 111 4.84 5.71 1.47
C THR A 111 4.92 7.11 2.05
N GLY A 112 4.20 7.32 3.15
CA GLY A 112 4.46 8.45 4.02
C GLY A 112 5.76 8.22 4.78
N TYR A 113 6.60 9.25 4.93
CA TYR A 113 7.83 9.18 5.72
C TYR A 113 7.98 10.35 6.67
N SER A 114 8.68 10.08 7.78
CA SER A 114 9.28 11.12 8.62
C SER A 114 10.73 10.76 8.94
N SER A 115 11.68 11.62 8.56
CA SER A 115 13.11 11.38 8.73
C SER A 115 13.88 12.61 9.21
N SER A 116 14.95 12.37 9.96
CA SER A 116 15.90 13.41 10.41
C SER A 116 16.89 13.84 9.33
N SER A 117 17.02 13.04 8.27
CA SER A 117 17.96 13.26 7.17
C SER A 117 17.27 13.00 5.83
N GLU A 118 18.03 13.04 4.73
CA GLU A 118 17.47 12.68 3.42
C GLU A 118 16.98 11.23 3.46
N PHE A 119 15.70 11.04 3.16
CA PHE A 119 15.05 9.73 3.12
C PHE A 119 14.96 9.25 1.68
N ASN A 120 15.31 7.99 1.45
CA ASN A 120 15.41 7.39 0.13
C ASN A 120 14.46 6.21 0.02
N VAL A 121 13.80 6.11 -1.13
CA VAL A 121 13.09 4.92 -1.59
C VAL A 121 13.80 4.46 -2.87
N GLU A 122 14.46 3.31 -2.77
CA GLU A 122 15.13 2.66 -3.90
C GLU A 122 14.31 1.46 -4.34
N ALA A 123 13.82 1.45 -5.58
CA ALA A 123 13.16 0.29 -6.17
C ALA A 123 14.14 -0.47 -7.05
N PHE A 124 14.33 -1.76 -6.74
CA PHE A 124 15.05 -2.70 -7.57
C PHE A 124 14.03 -3.39 -8.48
N LEU A 125 14.24 -3.30 -9.78
CA LEU A 125 13.33 -3.84 -10.78
C LEU A 125 13.72 -5.28 -11.14
N THR A 126 12.79 -6.01 -11.74
CA THR A 126 12.97 -7.42 -12.14
C THR A 126 14.09 -7.68 -13.17
N ASP A 127 14.64 -6.64 -13.80
CA ASP A 127 15.82 -6.73 -14.68
C ASP A 127 17.15 -6.37 -13.98
N GLY A 128 17.10 -6.05 -12.69
CA GLY A 128 18.23 -5.60 -11.87
C GLY A 128 18.52 -4.10 -11.93
N THR A 129 17.74 -3.32 -12.69
CA THR A 129 17.85 -1.85 -12.70
C THR A 129 17.34 -1.27 -11.38
N MET A 130 17.97 -0.19 -10.92
CA MET A 130 17.55 0.54 -9.73
C MET A 130 16.97 1.91 -10.11
N VAL A 131 15.84 2.27 -9.50
CA VAL A 131 15.23 3.61 -9.55
C VAL A 131 15.24 4.17 -8.13
N THR A 132 15.49 5.47 -7.97
CA THR A 132 15.55 6.11 -6.65
C THR A 132 14.71 7.38 -6.64
N VAL A 133 13.95 7.59 -5.57
CA VAL A 133 13.37 8.88 -5.21
C VAL A 133 13.82 9.25 -3.80
N ALA A 134 14.04 10.54 -3.56
CA ALA A 134 14.54 11.04 -2.29
C ALA A 134 13.75 12.27 -1.84
N GLY A 135 13.59 12.39 -0.53
CA GLY A 135 12.93 13.49 0.15
C GLY A 135 13.83 14.08 1.23
N ALA A 136 13.74 15.39 1.46
CA ALA A 136 14.51 16.04 2.51
C ALA A 136 14.03 15.60 3.89
N GLY A 137 14.92 15.63 4.89
CA GLY A 137 14.51 15.40 6.28
C GLY A 137 13.43 16.39 6.73
N ASN A 138 12.37 15.85 7.32
CA ASN A 138 11.12 16.55 7.63
C ASN A 138 10.71 16.43 9.11
N THR A 139 11.64 16.09 10.02
CA THR A 139 11.34 16.13 11.47
C THR A 139 10.73 17.46 11.91
N ASN A 140 9.78 17.40 12.86
CA ASN A 140 8.98 18.53 13.37
C ASN A 140 8.05 19.16 12.32
N SER A 141 7.78 18.46 11.23
CA SER A 141 6.78 18.82 10.22
C SER A 141 5.93 17.58 9.95
N PRO A 142 4.69 17.77 9.47
CA PRO A 142 3.85 16.64 9.06
C PRO A 142 4.56 15.70 8.09
N MET A 143 4.07 14.46 8.02
CA MET A 143 4.57 13.49 7.04
C MET A 143 4.63 14.08 5.63
N ASP A 144 5.66 13.70 4.90
CA ASP A 144 5.76 13.91 3.47
C ASP A 144 5.66 12.55 2.76
N TYR A 145 5.42 12.55 1.45
CA TYR A 145 5.16 11.32 0.71
C TYR A 145 6.14 11.17 -0.45
N LEU A 146 6.72 9.98 -0.58
CA LEU A 146 7.53 9.61 -1.73
C LEU A 146 6.83 8.52 -2.52
N ARG A 147 6.73 8.77 -3.83
CA ARG A 147 6.18 7.84 -4.81
C ARG A 147 7.25 7.46 -5.81
N ILE A 148 7.37 6.16 -6.08
CA ILE A 148 8.28 5.59 -7.07
C ILE A 148 7.50 4.76 -8.09
N GLU A 149 7.90 4.86 -9.35
CA GLU A 149 7.30 4.19 -10.49
C GLU A 149 8.34 3.27 -11.13
N ALA A 150 7.94 2.04 -11.45
CA ALA A 150 8.75 1.15 -12.26
C ALA A 150 8.92 1.72 -13.68
N THR A 151 10.03 1.36 -14.33
CA THR A 151 10.19 1.69 -15.75
C THR A 151 9.15 0.92 -16.57
N ALA A 152 8.55 1.56 -17.58
CA ALA A 152 7.50 0.95 -18.38
C ALA A 152 7.92 -0.42 -18.96
N GLY A 153 7.13 -1.45 -18.65
CA GLY A 153 7.39 -2.83 -19.05
C GLY A 153 8.25 -3.65 -18.08
N LEU A 154 8.67 -3.04 -16.96
CA LEU A 154 9.31 -3.70 -15.83
C LEU A 154 8.41 -3.64 -14.59
N PHE A 155 8.75 -4.45 -13.61
CA PHE A 155 8.08 -4.52 -12.31
C PHE A 155 9.10 -4.32 -11.18
N ILE A 156 8.61 -3.89 -10.03
CA ILE A 156 9.36 -3.84 -8.78
C ILE A 156 9.53 -5.27 -8.27
N ASP A 157 10.78 -5.67 -8.06
CA ASP A 157 11.17 -6.90 -7.34
C ASP A 157 11.08 -6.61 -5.83
N TYR A 158 11.91 -5.68 -5.34
CA TYR A 158 11.85 -5.20 -3.97
C TYR A 158 12.20 -3.72 -3.87
N LEU A 159 11.88 -3.12 -2.73
CA LEU A 159 12.32 -1.77 -2.37
C LEU A 159 13.29 -1.79 -1.21
N VAL A 160 14.07 -0.72 -1.08
CA VAL A 160 14.85 -0.39 0.09
C VAL A 160 14.45 0.99 0.59
N LEU A 161 14.04 1.06 1.85
CA LEU A 161 13.71 2.29 2.57
C LEU A 161 14.83 2.62 3.54
N HIS A 162 15.45 3.78 3.41
CA HIS A 162 16.56 4.14 4.29
C HIS A 162 16.81 5.66 4.37
N ASP A 163 17.58 6.05 5.38
CA ASP A 163 18.19 7.37 5.49
C ASP A 163 19.72 7.22 5.68
N ALA A 164 20.41 8.23 6.23
CA ALA A 164 21.84 8.13 6.56
C ALA A 164 22.17 7.17 7.73
N GLY A 165 21.15 6.60 8.38
CA GLY A 165 21.26 5.73 9.53
C GLY A 165 19.96 4.96 9.77
N ASN A 166 19.37 5.17 10.95
CA ASN A 166 18.10 4.57 11.33
C ASN A 166 17.29 5.60 12.11
N HIS A 167 17.12 6.77 11.48
CA HIS A 167 16.49 7.94 12.06
C HIS A 167 15.30 8.37 11.21
N TRP A 168 14.42 7.41 10.97
CA TRP A 168 13.22 7.55 10.17
C TRP A 168 12.12 6.61 10.66
N LEU A 169 10.89 6.91 10.25
CA LEU A 169 9.75 6.00 10.30
C LEU A 169 8.93 6.16 9.02
N VAL A 170 8.08 5.18 8.75
CA VAL A 170 7.17 5.17 7.60
C VAL A 170 5.80 4.67 7.97
N ASP A 171 4.83 5.10 7.18
CA ASP A 171 3.41 4.83 7.37
C ASP A 171 2.66 4.96 6.04
N ASP A 172 1.35 4.69 6.02
CA ASP A 172 0.44 4.88 4.89
C ASP A 172 1.01 4.34 3.56
N MET A 173 1.46 3.09 3.56
CA MET A 173 2.04 2.51 2.36
C MET A 173 0.96 2.13 1.36
N SER A 174 1.19 2.40 0.08
CA SER A 174 0.33 1.94 -0.99
C SER A 174 1.12 1.53 -2.23
N GLY A 175 0.51 0.67 -3.04
CA GLY A 175 1.09 0.14 -4.26
C GLY A 175 0.10 -0.73 -4.99
N ASP A 176 0.56 -1.47 -5.99
CA ASP A 176 -0.30 -2.36 -6.79
C ASP A 176 0.18 -3.80 -6.89
N ALA A 177 1.18 -4.22 -6.10
CA ALA A 177 1.64 -5.60 -6.10
C ALA A 177 0.53 -6.59 -5.73
N SER A 178 0.37 -7.65 -6.54
CA SER A 178 -0.64 -8.67 -6.29
C SER A 178 -0.29 -9.52 -5.07
N GLY A 179 -1.30 -10.09 -4.43
CA GLY A 179 -1.11 -10.92 -3.23
C GLY A 179 -0.87 -10.14 -1.94
N VAL A 180 -0.67 -8.82 -2.01
CA VAL A 180 -0.60 -7.96 -0.82
C VAL A 180 -2.01 -7.72 -0.26
N GLY A 181 -2.21 -8.04 1.03
CA GLY A 181 -3.53 -7.92 1.69
C GLY A 181 -3.88 -6.50 2.14
N PRO A 182 -5.11 -6.27 2.67
CA PRO A 182 -6.39 -6.70 2.10
C PRO A 182 -6.80 -5.79 0.93
N VAL A 183 -7.19 -6.39 -0.19
CA VAL A 183 -7.69 -5.66 -1.36
C VAL A 183 -9.07 -5.07 -1.06
N VAL A 184 -9.17 -3.76 -0.87
CA VAL A 184 -10.45 -3.04 -0.74
C VAL A 184 -11.10 -2.92 -2.13
N PRO A 185 -12.42 -3.19 -2.33
CA PRO A 185 -13.29 -4.17 -1.69
C PRO A 185 -13.48 -5.45 -2.54
N GLU A 186 -13.71 -6.54 -1.82
CA GLU A 186 -13.97 -7.90 -2.28
C GLU A 186 -14.90 -8.03 -3.52
N PRO A 187 -14.78 -9.14 -4.29
CA PRO A 187 -15.66 -9.46 -5.43
C PRO A 187 -17.17 -9.29 -5.14
N SER A 188 -17.58 -9.38 -3.88
CA SER A 188 -18.94 -9.14 -3.40
C SER A 188 -19.43 -7.70 -3.62
N THR A 189 -18.56 -6.69 -3.50
CA THR A 189 -18.91 -5.28 -3.72
C THR A 189 -19.06 -4.97 -5.21
N ILE A 190 -18.22 -5.57 -6.05
CA ILE A 190 -18.36 -5.51 -7.52
C ILE A 190 -19.64 -6.21 -7.95
N LEU A 191 -19.94 -7.38 -7.39
CA LEU A 191 -21.20 -8.09 -7.62
C LEU A 191 -22.41 -7.28 -7.16
N LEU A 192 -22.33 -6.62 -6.02
CA LEU A 192 -23.41 -5.79 -5.48
C LEU A 192 -23.66 -4.56 -6.35
N LEU A 193 -22.60 -3.87 -6.79
CA LEU A 193 -22.68 -2.77 -7.76
C LEU A 193 -23.28 -3.26 -9.08
N GLY A 194 -22.77 -4.37 -9.61
CA GLY A 194 -23.28 -4.99 -10.84
C GLY A 194 -24.76 -5.38 -10.74
N ALA A 195 -25.17 -6.02 -9.65
CA ALA A 195 -26.56 -6.38 -9.38
C ALA A 195 -27.45 -5.14 -9.20
N GLY A 196 -26.94 -4.10 -8.52
CA GLY A 196 -27.62 -2.82 -8.36
C GLY A 196 -27.93 -2.15 -9.71
N PHE A 197 -26.94 -2.10 -10.61
CA PHE A 197 -27.13 -1.56 -11.96
C PHE A 197 -28.10 -2.38 -12.79
N LEU A 198 -28.03 -3.72 -12.74
CA LEU A 198 -29.00 -4.59 -13.40
C LEU A 198 -30.42 -4.39 -12.86
N GLY A 199 -30.57 -4.18 -11.56
CA GLY A 199 -31.83 -3.82 -10.91
C GLY A 199 -32.41 -2.50 -11.44
N LEU A 200 -31.58 -1.46 -11.57
CA LEU A 200 -31.99 -0.15 -12.12
C LEU A 200 -32.41 -0.25 -13.60
N VAL A 201 -31.69 -1.02 -14.41
CA VAL A 201 -32.06 -1.28 -15.82
C VAL A 201 -33.37 -2.05 -15.91
N GLY A 202 -33.58 -3.06 -15.05
CA GLY A 202 -34.85 -3.78 -14.98
C GLY A 202 -36.02 -2.88 -14.58
N TYR A 203 -35.80 -2.02 -13.58
CA TYR A 203 -36.81 -1.09 -13.07
C TYR A 203 -37.22 -0.04 -14.12
N SER A 204 -36.25 0.56 -14.81
CA SER A 204 -36.51 1.58 -15.84
C SER A 204 -37.37 1.05 -17.01
N ARG A 205 -37.13 -0.19 -17.45
CA ARG A 205 -37.94 -0.85 -18.49
C ARG A 205 -39.39 -1.07 -18.06
N LYS A 206 -39.62 -1.49 -16.80
CA LYS A 206 -40.97 -1.69 -16.26
C LYS A 206 -41.77 -0.39 -16.19
N ARG A 207 -41.11 0.74 -15.92
CA ARG A 207 -41.74 2.06 -15.87
C ARG A 207 -42.16 2.57 -17.25
N LEU A 208 -41.34 2.36 -18.28
CA LEU A 208 -41.64 2.78 -19.64
C LEU A 208 -42.80 1.98 -20.28
N SER A 209 -42.92 0.69 -19.95
CA SER A 209 -44.00 -0.16 -20.48
C SER A 209 -45.40 0.19 -19.95
N LYS A 210 -45.53 1.00 -18.90
CA LYS A 210 -46.83 1.45 -18.37
C LYS A 210 -47.35 2.75 -18.99
N LYS A 211 -46.59 3.36 -19.91
CA LYS A 211 -46.95 4.63 -20.58
C LYS A 211 -47.30 4.46 -22.07
N SER A 212 -47.43 3.22 -22.54
CA SER A 212 -48.01 2.88 -23.85
C SER A 212 -49.31 2.13 -23.65
#